data_AF-A0A924PXF0-F1
#
_entry.id   AF-A0A924PXF0-F1
#
_cell.length_a   1.000
_cell.length_b   1.000
_cell.length_c   1.000
_cell.angle_alpha   90.00
_cell.angle_beta   90.00
_cell.angle_gamma   90.00
#
_symmetry.space_group_name_H-M   'P 1'
#
loop_
_entity.id
_entity.type
_entity.pdbx_description
1 polymer ?
#
loop_
_entity_poly.entity_id
_entity_poly.type
_entity_poly.pdbx_seq_one_letter_code
_entity_poly.pdbx_strand_id
1 'polypeptide(L)'
;MKLLPAISFLVAVAAAPAMASASTVLLDFEQNWQYGDAIDNVYAANGVSFTNVLGVSNDNDFTYYSGAPSMVGVAMAQLDGVLNTTAFLNVAAGVDSTLSFYYASPSEVLGAVKAYSGLNGTGDLLGSFDLVSNGTGYDVWTSTTFNFTGVARSFDLTGSANVVGLDNISITAVPEPESYALALLGLGLVAALSRRTKPQ
;
A
#
# COMPACT_ATOMS: atom_id res chain seq x y z
N MET A 1 19.77 61.47 30.89
CA MET A 1 20.36 60.40 30.05
C MET A 1 19.31 59.30 29.92
N LYS A 2 18.73 59.15 28.73
CA LYS A 2 17.67 58.17 28.42
C LYS A 2 18.34 56.85 28.00
N LEU A 3 18.08 55.77 28.73
CA LEU A 3 18.44 54.42 28.32
C LEU A 3 17.22 53.81 27.63
N LEU A 4 17.34 53.50 26.33
CA LEU A 4 16.35 52.77 25.55
C LEU A 4 16.35 51.28 25.94
N PRO A 5 15.20 50.58 26.02
CA PRO A 5 15.18 49.14 25.93
C PRO A 5 15.21 48.72 24.45
N ALA A 6 16.27 48.04 24.05
CA ALA A 6 16.43 47.51 22.70
C ALA A 6 15.74 46.15 22.56
N ILE A 7 14.71 46.15 21.70
CA ILE A 7 14.45 45.19 20.63
C ILE A 7 14.15 43.73 21.05
N SER A 8 12.85 43.42 21.01
CA SER A 8 12.29 42.09 20.73
C SER A 8 12.98 41.40 19.56
N PHE A 9 13.47 40.18 19.78
CA PHE A 9 13.82 39.26 18.69
C PHE A 9 13.64 37.83 19.16
N LEU A 10 12.40 37.31 19.13
CA LEU A 10 12.17 35.86 19.17
C LEU A 10 10.74 35.49 18.73
N VAL A 11 10.45 35.49 17.44
CA VAL A 11 9.27 34.77 16.90
C VAL A 11 9.61 34.19 15.53
N ALA A 12 9.16 32.95 15.34
CA ALA A 12 8.97 32.23 14.06
C ALA A 12 10.20 31.55 13.43
N VAL A 13 10.71 30.52 14.10
CA VAL A 13 11.18 29.32 13.39
C VAL A 13 10.41 28.14 13.98
N ALA A 14 9.95 27.23 13.11
CA ALA A 14 9.21 26.00 13.41
C ALA A 14 7.67 26.09 13.55
N ALA A 15 7.00 26.49 12.48
CA ALA A 15 5.66 25.95 12.18
C ALA A 15 5.55 25.76 10.66
N ALA A 16 6.38 24.86 10.11
CA ALA A 16 6.13 24.38 8.76
C ALA A 16 4.83 23.54 8.81
N PRO A 17 3.83 23.82 7.95
CA PRO A 17 2.67 22.94 7.86
C PRO A 17 3.16 21.55 7.44
N ALA A 18 2.79 20.51 8.20
CA ALA A 18 2.94 19.14 7.74
C ALA A 18 2.04 18.97 6.51
N MET A 19 2.63 18.96 5.32
CA MET A 19 1.89 18.69 4.09
C MET A 19 1.45 17.23 4.12
N ALA A 20 0.14 16.99 4.09
CA ALA A 20 -0.42 15.66 3.87
C ALA A 20 0.07 15.18 2.49
N SER A 21 1.08 14.32 2.48
CA SER A 21 1.65 13.75 1.27
C SER A 21 1.13 12.33 1.13
N ALA A 22 0.73 11.95 -0.08
CA ALA A 22 0.43 10.56 -0.37
C ALA A 22 1.68 9.72 -0.08
N SER A 23 1.55 8.73 0.81
CA SER A 23 2.66 7.85 1.16
C SER A 23 2.68 6.68 0.20
N THR A 24 3.85 6.37 -0.36
CA THR A 24 4.04 5.13 -1.12
C THR A 24 4.46 4.03 -0.16
N VAL A 25 3.67 2.95 -0.13
CA VAL A 25 3.96 1.74 0.62
C VAL A 25 4.42 0.67 -0.37
N LEU A 26 5.60 0.09 -0.12
CA LEU A 26 6.12 -1.04 -0.86
C LEU A 26 5.94 -2.31 -0.02
N LEU A 27 5.32 -3.33 -0.61
CA LEU A 27 5.21 -4.67 -0.05
C LEU A 27 6.12 -5.59 -0.86
N ASP A 28 7.30 -5.88 -0.32
CA ASP A 28 8.41 -6.60 -0.96
C ASP A 28 8.56 -8.06 -0.51
N PHE A 29 7.81 -8.47 0.50
CA PHE A 29 7.76 -9.82 1.09
C PHE A 29 9.11 -10.40 1.53
N GLU A 30 10.13 -9.57 1.75
CA GLU A 30 11.50 -10.00 2.07
C GLU A 30 11.65 -10.51 3.51
N GLN A 31 11.18 -11.73 3.75
CA GLN A 31 11.26 -12.46 5.02
C GLN A 31 11.46 -13.95 4.77
N ASN A 32 12.03 -14.65 5.77
CA ASN A 32 12.16 -16.11 5.76
C ASN A 32 10.86 -16.80 6.18
N TRP A 33 9.87 -16.78 5.30
CA TRP A 33 8.61 -17.50 5.45
C TRP A 33 8.82 -19.00 5.58
N GLN A 34 8.16 -19.59 6.56
CA GLN A 34 7.99 -21.04 6.68
C GLN A 34 6.80 -21.49 5.85
N TYR A 35 6.77 -22.78 5.52
CA TYR A 35 5.66 -23.36 4.77
C TYR A 35 4.33 -23.17 5.53
N GLY A 36 3.38 -22.49 4.89
CA GLY A 36 2.06 -22.20 5.47
C GLY A 36 1.96 -20.87 6.20
N ASP A 37 3.03 -20.06 6.26
CA ASP A 37 2.98 -18.76 6.91
C ASP A 37 2.11 -17.77 6.11
N ALA A 38 1.07 -17.28 6.77
CA ALA A 38 0.22 -16.24 6.22
C ALA A 38 0.88 -14.86 6.38
N ILE A 39 0.72 -14.00 5.37
CA ILE A 39 1.19 -12.61 5.44
C ILE A 39 0.35 -11.83 6.45
N ASP A 40 -0.97 -12.06 6.47
CA ASP A 40 -1.95 -11.46 7.38
C ASP A 40 -1.66 -9.98 7.71
N ASN A 41 -1.05 -9.72 8.87
CA ASN A 41 -0.84 -8.40 9.44
C ASN A 41 0.62 -7.95 9.43
N VAL A 42 1.51 -8.61 8.68
CA VAL A 42 2.92 -8.21 8.56
C VAL A 42 3.07 -6.74 8.18
N TYR A 43 2.18 -6.22 7.33
CA TYR A 43 2.18 -4.82 6.88
C TYR A 43 1.14 -3.94 7.58
N ALA A 44 0.60 -4.37 8.73
CA ALA A 44 -0.46 -3.63 9.44
C ALA A 44 -0.01 -2.24 9.90
N ALA A 45 1.29 -2.06 10.19
CA ALA A 45 1.88 -0.75 10.50
C ALA A 45 1.78 0.24 9.33
N ASN A 46 1.65 -0.25 8.09
CA ASN A 46 1.42 0.53 6.88
C ASN A 46 -0.07 0.64 6.51
N GLY A 47 -0.98 0.15 7.37
CA GLY A 47 -2.41 0.12 7.10
C GLY A 47 -2.84 -0.94 6.08
N VAL A 48 -1.98 -1.94 5.85
CA VAL A 48 -2.20 -3.02 4.89
C VAL A 48 -2.38 -4.35 5.61
N SER A 49 -3.36 -5.13 5.19
CA SER A 49 -3.53 -6.51 5.66
C SER A 49 -3.94 -7.44 4.53
N PHE A 50 -3.69 -8.72 4.72
CA PHE A 50 -4.03 -9.76 3.77
C PHE A 50 -5.04 -10.74 4.35
N THR A 51 -5.74 -11.45 3.48
CA THR A 51 -6.62 -12.57 3.81
C THR A 51 -6.31 -13.70 2.85
N ASN A 52 -5.97 -14.88 3.38
CA ASN A 52 -5.65 -16.08 2.60
C ASN A 52 -4.54 -15.85 1.56
N VAL A 53 -3.52 -15.09 1.94
CA VAL A 53 -2.29 -14.90 1.17
C VAL A 53 -1.12 -15.35 2.01
N LEU A 54 -0.32 -16.24 1.46
CA LEU A 54 0.90 -16.73 2.08
C LEU A 54 2.09 -15.94 1.59
N GLY A 55 3.06 -15.78 2.49
CA GLY A 55 4.42 -15.47 2.09
C GLY A 55 5.13 -16.78 1.83
N VAL A 56 5.86 -16.85 0.72
CA VAL A 56 6.61 -18.04 0.33
C VAL A 56 8.05 -17.68 0.05
N SER A 57 8.97 -18.42 0.68
CA SER A 57 10.40 -18.18 0.53
C SER A 57 10.97 -18.92 -0.67
N ASN A 58 11.96 -18.31 -1.30
CA ASN A 58 12.86 -19.01 -2.21
C ASN A 58 13.67 -20.08 -1.47
N ASP A 59 14.21 -21.06 -2.19
CA ASP A 59 15.18 -21.99 -1.65
C ASP A 59 16.58 -21.36 -1.57
N ASN A 60 17.52 -22.04 -0.91
CA ASN A 60 18.89 -21.55 -0.73
C ASN A 60 19.63 -21.29 -2.06
N ASP A 61 19.23 -21.97 -3.13
CA ASP A 61 19.82 -21.85 -4.46
C ASP A 61 19.05 -20.85 -5.36
N PHE A 62 18.00 -20.19 -4.83
CA PHE A 62 17.17 -19.20 -5.50
C PHE A 62 16.49 -19.68 -6.81
N THR A 63 16.05 -20.93 -6.83
CA THR A 63 15.50 -21.61 -8.00
C THR A 63 13.98 -21.51 -8.11
N TYR A 64 13.24 -21.44 -7.01
CA TYR A 64 11.76 -21.45 -7.06
C TYR A 64 11.16 -20.17 -7.62
N TYR A 65 11.67 -19.01 -7.20
CA TYR A 65 11.21 -17.69 -7.65
C TYR A 65 12.36 -16.95 -8.33
N SER A 66 13.14 -17.66 -9.15
CA SER A 66 14.28 -17.06 -9.83
C SER A 66 13.84 -15.84 -10.66
N GLY A 67 14.62 -14.77 -10.64
CA GLY A 67 14.26 -13.54 -11.37
C GLY A 67 13.16 -12.70 -10.73
N ALA A 68 12.62 -13.08 -9.56
CA ALA A 68 11.80 -12.18 -8.75
C ALA A 68 12.60 -10.91 -8.41
N PRO A 69 11.94 -9.74 -8.37
CA PRO A 69 12.62 -8.49 -8.09
C PRO A 69 13.04 -8.38 -6.61
N SER A 70 12.32 -9.05 -5.71
CA SER A 70 12.79 -9.43 -4.38
C SER A 70 13.43 -10.83 -4.45
N MET A 71 14.46 -11.11 -3.63
CA MET A 71 15.21 -12.37 -3.76
C MET A 71 14.73 -13.45 -2.78
N VAL A 72 14.16 -13.05 -1.65
CA VAL A 72 13.92 -13.93 -0.51
C VAL A 72 12.50 -14.45 -0.51
N GLY A 73 11.50 -13.59 -0.69
CA GLY A 73 10.11 -13.98 -0.52
C GLY A 73 9.15 -13.32 -1.49
N VAL A 74 8.08 -14.02 -1.84
CA VAL A 74 6.99 -13.50 -2.67
C VAL A 74 5.64 -13.82 -2.02
N ALA A 75 4.57 -13.21 -2.53
CA ALA A 75 3.21 -13.45 -2.07
C ALA A 75 2.45 -14.37 -3.02
N MET A 76 1.66 -15.30 -2.47
CA MET A 76 0.75 -16.14 -3.23
C MET A 76 -0.60 -16.26 -2.51
N ALA A 77 -1.69 -15.94 -3.20
CA ALA A 77 -3.03 -16.23 -2.69
C ALA A 77 -3.23 -17.75 -2.64
N GLN A 78 -3.69 -18.28 -1.51
CA GLN A 78 -3.91 -19.71 -1.32
C GLN A 78 -5.34 -20.00 -0.87
N LEU A 79 -6.06 -20.80 -1.66
CA LEU A 79 -7.44 -21.17 -1.40
C LEU A 79 -7.59 -22.69 -1.45
N ASP A 80 -8.32 -23.24 -0.47
CA ASP A 80 -8.66 -24.67 -0.40
C ASP A 80 -10.05 -24.97 -1.00
N GLY A 81 -10.84 -23.93 -1.32
CA GLY A 81 -12.17 -24.05 -1.91
C GLY A 81 -13.25 -24.53 -0.94
N VAL A 82 -12.95 -24.73 0.35
CA VAL A 82 -13.90 -25.21 1.37
C VAL A 82 -14.07 -24.18 2.49
N LEU A 83 -12.97 -23.81 3.14
CA LEU A 83 -12.96 -22.82 4.22
C LEU A 83 -12.39 -21.49 3.72
N ASN A 84 -11.31 -21.58 2.95
CA ASN A 84 -10.61 -20.44 2.37
C ASN A 84 -11.06 -20.31 0.92
N THR A 85 -12.07 -19.47 0.70
CA THR A 85 -12.75 -19.31 -0.60
C THR A 85 -12.52 -17.95 -1.25
N THR A 86 -11.92 -16.99 -0.53
CA THR A 86 -11.61 -15.65 -1.02
C THR A 86 -10.24 -15.20 -0.52
N ALA A 87 -9.53 -14.40 -1.31
CA ALA A 87 -8.25 -13.82 -0.94
C ALA A 87 -8.23 -12.31 -1.22
N PHE A 88 -7.73 -11.53 -0.26
CA PHE A 88 -7.76 -10.07 -0.35
C PHE A 88 -6.43 -9.44 0.08
N LEU A 89 -6.09 -8.35 -0.60
CA LEU A 89 -5.19 -7.31 -0.11
C LEU A 89 -6.07 -6.13 0.32
N ASN A 90 -6.06 -5.78 1.60
CA ASN A 90 -6.81 -4.67 2.18
C ASN A 90 -5.90 -3.49 2.46
N VAL A 91 -6.36 -2.28 2.17
CA VAL A 91 -5.67 -1.02 2.44
C VAL A 91 -6.64 -0.06 3.12
N ALA A 92 -6.50 0.12 4.44
CA ALA A 92 -7.49 0.83 5.25
C ALA A 92 -7.66 2.31 4.84
N ALA A 93 -6.56 2.97 4.47
CA ALA A 93 -6.56 4.36 3.98
C ALA A 93 -7.11 4.49 2.55
N GLY A 94 -7.11 3.40 1.79
CA GLY A 94 -7.45 3.36 0.37
C GLY A 94 -6.29 3.74 -0.55
N VAL A 95 -6.41 3.31 -1.80
CA VAL A 95 -5.44 3.50 -2.88
C VAL A 95 -6.09 4.31 -3.99
N ASP A 96 -5.43 5.37 -4.42
CA ASP A 96 -5.95 6.23 -5.48
C ASP A 96 -5.53 5.74 -6.86
N SER A 97 -6.52 5.31 -7.65
CA SER A 97 -6.48 5.10 -9.11
C SER A 97 -5.47 4.10 -9.69
N THR A 98 -4.40 3.73 -8.99
CA THR A 98 -3.33 2.87 -9.50
C THR A 98 -2.77 1.93 -8.45
N LEU A 99 -2.53 0.67 -8.85
CA LEU A 99 -1.75 -0.32 -8.11
C LEU A 99 -0.65 -0.81 -9.05
N SER A 100 0.61 -0.77 -8.63
CA SER A 100 1.71 -1.38 -9.40
C SER A 100 2.26 -2.59 -8.68
N PHE A 101 2.63 -3.62 -9.41
CA PHE A 101 3.16 -4.86 -8.85
C PHE A 101 3.96 -5.62 -9.91
N TYR A 102 4.77 -6.56 -9.44
CA TYR A 102 5.36 -7.59 -10.28
C TYR A 102 4.57 -8.87 -10.14
N TYR A 103 4.48 -9.63 -11.23
CA TYR A 103 3.87 -10.95 -11.20
C TYR A 103 4.66 -11.97 -12.00
N ALA A 104 4.57 -13.22 -11.58
CA ALA A 104 4.91 -14.40 -12.38
C ALA A 104 3.68 -15.29 -12.49
N SER A 105 3.31 -15.66 -13.71
CA SER A 105 2.12 -16.45 -13.98
C SER A 105 2.35 -17.46 -15.11
N PRO A 106 2.26 -18.77 -14.82
CA PRO A 106 2.38 -19.81 -15.83
C PRO A 106 1.22 -19.87 -16.85
N SER A 107 0.08 -19.25 -16.55
CA SER A 107 -1.14 -19.30 -17.38
C SER A 107 -1.89 -17.98 -17.36
N GLU A 108 -2.66 -17.69 -18.41
CA GLU A 108 -3.54 -16.51 -18.42
C GLU A 108 -4.63 -16.63 -17.35
N VAL A 109 -4.89 -15.52 -16.65
CA VAL A 109 -5.91 -15.43 -15.60
C VAL A 109 -6.77 -14.18 -15.82
N LEU A 110 -8.02 -14.40 -16.22
CA LEU A 110 -9.01 -13.33 -16.38
C LEU A 110 -9.57 -12.90 -15.01
N GLY A 111 -9.63 -11.59 -14.78
CA GLY A 111 -10.05 -11.00 -13.51
C GLY A 111 -9.18 -11.43 -12.34
N ALA A 112 -7.88 -11.57 -12.58
CA ALA A 112 -6.88 -12.00 -11.60
C ALA A 112 -6.85 -11.07 -10.37
N VAL A 113 -6.95 -9.76 -10.61
CA VAL A 113 -6.98 -8.73 -9.57
C VAL A 113 -8.16 -7.81 -9.81
N LYS A 114 -9.02 -7.61 -8.79
CA LYS A 114 -10.16 -6.67 -8.88
C LYS A 114 -10.10 -5.64 -7.78
N ALA A 115 -10.29 -4.38 -8.12
CA ALA A 115 -10.30 -3.27 -7.17
C ALA A 115 -11.73 -3.01 -6.68
N TYR A 116 -11.90 -2.88 -5.36
CA TYR A 116 -13.19 -2.62 -4.73
C TYR A 116 -13.13 -1.39 -3.81
N SER A 117 -14.22 -0.62 -3.77
CA SER A 117 -14.30 0.59 -2.94
C SER A 117 -14.40 0.32 -1.43
N GLY A 118 -14.86 -0.88 -1.04
CA GLY A 118 -14.88 -1.37 0.33
C GLY A 118 -13.75 -2.35 0.65
N LEU A 119 -13.65 -2.74 1.93
CA LEU A 119 -12.73 -3.79 2.38
C LEU A 119 -13.27 -5.18 2.01
N ASN A 120 -12.39 -6.18 1.91
CA ASN A 120 -12.75 -7.59 1.68
C ASN A 120 -13.67 -7.80 0.46
N GLY A 121 -13.40 -7.10 -0.65
CA GLY A 121 -14.17 -7.22 -1.89
C GLY A 121 -15.59 -6.67 -1.82
N THR A 122 -15.90 -5.81 -0.84
CA THR A 122 -17.22 -5.19 -0.70
C THR A 122 -17.31 -3.83 -1.41
N GLY A 123 -18.53 -3.32 -1.60
CA GLY A 123 -18.76 -2.04 -2.28
C GLY A 123 -18.80 -2.17 -3.80
N ASP A 124 -18.44 -1.10 -4.49
CA ASP A 124 -18.47 -1.03 -5.96
C ASP A 124 -17.19 -1.61 -6.55
N LEU A 125 -17.33 -2.35 -7.65
CA LEU A 125 -16.21 -2.79 -8.47
C LEU A 125 -15.66 -1.57 -9.23
N LEU A 126 -14.41 -1.24 -8.97
CA LEU A 126 -13.72 -0.06 -9.51
C LEU A 126 -12.87 -0.38 -10.74
N GLY A 127 -12.55 -1.66 -10.93
CA GLY A 127 -11.78 -2.16 -12.07
C GLY A 127 -11.44 -3.63 -11.91
N SER A 128 -11.02 -4.24 -13.02
CA SER A 128 -10.51 -5.61 -13.08
C SER A 128 -9.25 -5.62 -13.94
N PHE A 129 -8.30 -6.47 -13.57
CA PHE A 129 -7.05 -6.65 -14.28
C PHE A 129 -6.86 -8.13 -14.63
N ASP A 130 -6.54 -8.37 -15.91
CA ASP A 130 -6.24 -9.69 -16.44
C ASP A 130 -4.72 -9.87 -16.47
N LEU A 131 -4.25 -11.07 -16.11
CA LEU A 131 -2.85 -11.43 -16.23
C LEU A 131 -2.64 -12.31 -17.45
N VAL A 132 -1.63 -11.98 -18.24
CA VAL A 132 -1.14 -12.84 -19.32
C VAL A 132 -0.10 -13.80 -18.78
N SER A 133 -0.01 -15.00 -19.35
CA SER A 133 1.11 -15.90 -19.06
C SER A 133 2.43 -15.23 -19.45
N ASN A 134 3.43 -15.29 -18.58
CA ASN A 134 4.75 -14.69 -18.82
C ASN A 134 5.91 -15.70 -18.70
N GLY A 135 5.63 -16.94 -18.32
CA GLY A 135 6.61 -18.01 -18.22
C GLY A 135 5.94 -19.37 -18.12
N THR A 136 6.75 -20.43 -17.95
CA THR A 136 6.25 -21.78 -17.67
C THR A 136 6.29 -22.13 -16.17
N GLY A 137 6.97 -21.30 -15.37
CA GLY A 137 7.05 -21.39 -13.92
C GLY A 137 7.04 -19.99 -13.30
N TYR A 138 7.70 -19.85 -12.15
CA TYR A 138 7.84 -18.57 -11.43
C TYR A 138 9.21 -17.93 -11.64
N ASP A 139 9.77 -18.09 -12.84
CA ASP A 139 11.12 -17.68 -13.26
C ASP A 139 11.14 -16.37 -14.07
N VAL A 140 9.98 -15.93 -14.57
CA VAL A 140 9.84 -14.69 -15.33
C VAL A 140 8.87 -13.75 -14.62
N TRP A 141 9.37 -12.57 -14.26
CA TRP A 141 8.60 -11.57 -13.54
C TRP A 141 8.36 -10.34 -14.40
N THR A 142 7.10 -9.95 -14.51
CA THR A 142 6.66 -8.80 -15.31
C THR A 142 6.12 -7.71 -14.40
N SER A 143 6.64 -6.49 -14.55
CA SER A 143 6.09 -5.31 -13.89
C SER A 143 4.83 -4.85 -14.63
N THR A 144 3.78 -4.52 -13.87
CA THR A 144 2.55 -3.96 -14.42
C THR A 144 1.95 -2.88 -13.53
N THR A 145 1.08 -2.08 -14.13
CA THR A 145 0.27 -1.08 -13.43
C THR A 145 -1.20 -1.32 -13.76
N PHE A 146 -1.97 -1.64 -12.74
CA PHE A 146 -3.42 -1.73 -12.80
C PHE A 146 -4.03 -0.36 -12.49
N ASN A 147 -4.66 0.23 -13.52
CA ASN A 147 -5.42 1.46 -13.40
C ASN A 147 -6.90 1.14 -13.13
N PHE A 148 -7.49 1.79 -12.14
CA PHE A 148 -8.91 1.67 -11.77
C PHE A 148 -9.51 3.03 -11.47
N THR A 149 -10.83 3.11 -11.33
CA THR A 149 -11.51 4.37 -11.04
C THR A 149 -11.68 4.59 -9.54
N GLY A 150 -11.47 5.80 -9.03
CA GLY A 150 -11.77 6.15 -7.64
C GLY A 150 -10.78 5.59 -6.62
N VAL A 151 -11.24 5.41 -5.37
CA VAL A 151 -10.40 4.97 -4.24
C VAL A 151 -10.72 3.52 -3.88
N ALA A 152 -9.78 2.62 -4.11
CA ALA A 152 -9.91 1.21 -3.76
C ALA A 152 -9.45 0.95 -2.34
N ARG A 153 -10.24 0.23 -1.54
CA ARG A 153 -9.88 -0.19 -0.18
C ARG A 153 -9.50 -1.67 -0.11
N SER A 154 -9.86 -2.44 -1.12
CA SER A 154 -9.37 -3.81 -1.25
C SER A 154 -9.13 -4.20 -2.70
N PHE A 155 -8.23 -5.16 -2.85
CA PHE A 155 -7.95 -5.86 -4.09
C PHE A 155 -8.27 -7.34 -3.87
N ASP A 156 -9.23 -7.86 -4.62
CA ASP A 156 -9.58 -9.27 -4.65
C ASP A 156 -8.58 -10.01 -5.52
N LEU A 157 -7.89 -10.96 -4.90
CA LEU A 157 -6.85 -11.82 -5.48
C LEU A 157 -7.36 -13.24 -5.72
N THR A 158 -8.65 -13.51 -5.45
CA THR A 158 -9.27 -14.84 -5.54
C THR A 158 -9.08 -15.47 -6.92
N GLY A 159 -9.16 -14.67 -7.99
CA GLY A 159 -8.94 -15.15 -9.36
C GLY A 159 -7.53 -15.66 -9.62
N SER A 160 -6.54 -15.14 -8.89
CA SER A 160 -5.11 -15.46 -9.01
C SER A 160 -4.64 -16.60 -8.08
N ALA A 161 -5.53 -17.11 -7.23
CA ALA A 161 -5.19 -18.05 -6.18
C ALA A 161 -4.55 -19.35 -6.72
N ASN A 162 -3.52 -19.82 -6.02
CA ASN A 162 -2.75 -21.03 -6.29
C ASN A 162 -1.98 -21.04 -7.63
N VAL A 163 -1.96 -19.93 -8.39
CA VAL A 163 -1.39 -19.89 -9.75
C VAL A 163 -0.45 -18.71 -9.98
N VAL A 164 -0.59 -17.61 -9.25
CA VAL A 164 0.17 -16.38 -9.49
C VAL A 164 1.06 -16.06 -8.29
N GLY A 165 2.34 -15.78 -8.57
CA GLY A 165 3.25 -15.13 -7.64
C GLY A 165 3.18 -13.62 -7.80
N LEU A 166 3.09 -12.89 -6.70
CA LEU A 166 3.07 -11.43 -6.64
C LEU A 166 4.24 -10.92 -5.81
N ASP A 167 4.83 -9.82 -6.26
CA ASP A 167 5.95 -9.21 -5.56
C ASP A 167 6.01 -7.69 -5.79
N ASN A 168 6.68 -6.97 -4.89
CA ASN A 168 6.91 -5.53 -4.94
C ASN A 168 5.62 -4.75 -5.26
N ILE A 169 4.57 -5.03 -4.47
CA ILE A 169 3.30 -4.33 -4.61
C ILE A 169 3.49 -2.90 -4.08
N SER A 170 3.36 -1.94 -4.96
CA SER A 170 3.48 -0.52 -4.68
C SER A 170 2.12 0.14 -4.64
N ILE A 171 1.80 0.72 -3.49
CA ILE A 171 0.54 1.37 -3.18
C ILE A 171 0.78 2.85 -2.91
N THR A 172 0.08 3.72 -3.61
CA THR A 172 0.00 5.14 -3.24
C THR A 172 -1.23 5.34 -2.37
N ALA A 173 -1.02 5.38 -1.05
CA ALA A 173 -2.10 5.51 -0.08
C ALA A 173 -2.67 6.94 -0.08
N VAL A 174 -4.00 7.05 -0.01
CA VAL A 174 -4.67 8.34 0.15
C VAL A 174 -4.39 8.88 1.56
N PRO A 175 -4.02 10.16 1.72
CA PRO A 175 -3.83 10.73 3.05
C PRO A 175 -5.09 10.63 3.89
N GLU A 176 -4.95 10.17 5.14
CA GLU A 176 -6.09 10.01 6.03
C GLU A 176 -6.77 11.38 6.31
N PRO A 177 -8.11 11.44 6.43
CA PRO A 177 -8.85 12.68 6.65
C PRO A 177 -8.36 13.50 7.86
N GLU A 178 -7.86 12.83 8.90
CA GLU A 178 -7.33 13.47 10.11
C GLU A 178 -6.07 14.28 9.83
N SER A 179 -5.27 13.91 8.83
CA SER A 179 -4.10 14.69 8.41
C SER A 179 -4.52 16.07 7.92
N TYR A 180 -5.64 16.17 7.20
CA TYR A 180 -6.20 17.45 6.80
C TYR A 180 -6.79 18.22 7.97
N ALA A 181 -7.47 17.53 8.91
CA ALA A 181 -8.01 18.17 10.10
C ALA A 181 -6.90 18.78 10.98
N LEU A 182 -5.81 18.05 11.19
CA LEU A 182 -4.65 18.53 11.95
C LEU A 182 -3.90 19.64 11.21
N ALA A 183 -3.77 19.56 9.89
CA ALA A 183 -3.22 20.65 9.09
C ALA A 183 -4.07 21.93 9.23
N LEU A 184 -5.39 21.82 9.12
CA LEU A 184 -6.31 22.94 9.31
C LEU A 184 -6.27 23.49 10.75
N LEU A 185 -6.20 22.62 11.75
CA LEU A 185 -6.03 23.02 13.16
C LEU A 185 -4.71 23.77 13.36
N GLY A 186 -3.60 23.25 12.81
CA GLY A 186 -2.30 23.91 12.87
C GLY A 186 -2.33 25.30 12.24
N LEU A 187 -2.93 25.43 11.05
CA LEU A 187 -3.10 26.72 10.38
C LEU A 187 -4.01 27.67 11.19
N GLY A 188 -5.08 27.14 11.78
CA GLY A 188 -5.99 27.90 12.65
C GLY A 188 -5.28 28.46 13.88
N LEU A 189 -4.41 27.67 14.53
CA LEU A 189 -3.60 28.10 15.67
C LEU A 189 -2.60 29.19 15.27
N VAL A 190 -1.91 29.04 14.14
CA VAL A 190 -0.97 30.07 13.64
C VAL A 190 -1.71 31.38 13.34
N ALA A 191 -2.87 31.32 12.69
CA ALA A 191 -3.68 32.51 12.40
C ALA A 191 -4.23 33.19 13.67
N ALA A 192 -4.56 32.42 14.70
CA ALA A 192 -5.00 32.97 15.99
C ALA A 192 -3.86 33.67 16.73
N LEU A 193 -2.66 33.10 16.71
CA LEU A 193 -1.47 33.68 17.33
C LEU A 193 -0.99 34.93 16.59
N SER A 194 -1.03 34.95 15.26
CA SER A 194 -0.61 36.11 14.45
C SER A 194 -1.51 37.35 14.61
N ARG A 195 -2.78 37.17 15.02
CA ARG A 195 -3.67 38.30 15.34
C ARG A 195 -3.29 39.01 16.63
N ARG A 196 -2.60 38.32 17.55
CA ARG A 196 -2.23 38.87 18.87
C ARG A 196 -1.00 39.77 18.82
N THR A 197 -0.26 39.79 17.71
CA THR A 197 1.01 40.52 17.58
C THR A 197 0.90 41.86 16.85
N LYS A 198 -0.30 42.34 16.47
CA LYS A 198 -0.46 43.71 15.96
C LYS A 198 -0.27 44.72 17.11
N PRO A 199 0.80 45.54 17.11
CA PRO A 199 0.96 46.62 18.08
C PRO A 199 -0.03 47.74 17.74
N GLN A 200 -0.61 48.37 18.77
CA GLN A 200 -1.24 49.69 18.66
C GLN A 200 -0.16 50.78 18.67
#